data_AF-A0A1V4SLI3-F1
#
_entry.id   AF-A0A1V4SLI3-F1
#
_cell.length_a   1.000
_cell.length_b   1.000
_cell.length_c   1.000
_cell.angle_alpha   90.00
_cell.angle_beta   90.00
_cell.angle_gamma   90.00
#
_symmetry.space_group_name_H-M   'P 1'
#
loop_
_entity.id
_entity.type
_entity.pdbx_description
1 polymer ?
#
loop_
_entity_poly.entity_id
_entity_poly.type
_entity_poly.pdbx_seq_one_letter_code
_entity_poly.pdbx_strand_id
1 'polypeptide(L)' 'MYAPCCKYRPTCSEYALQAVEKHGAIKGSLMAIWRILRCNPFSKGGYDPVK' A
#
# COMPACT_ATOMS: atom_id res chain seq x y z
N MET A 1 -1.90 -11.76 -19.11
CA MET A 1 -1.06 -11.35 -17.98
C MET A 1 -1.51 -9.96 -17.54
N TYR A 2 -2.24 -9.86 -16.43
CA TYR A 2 -2.74 -8.57 -15.93
C TYR A 2 -1.58 -7.81 -15.29
N ALA A 3 -1.21 -6.65 -15.84
CA ALA A 3 -0.17 -5.81 -15.24
C ALA A 3 -0.64 -5.32 -13.86
N PRO A 4 0.24 -5.26 -12.84
CA PRO A 4 -0.13 -4.79 -11.51
C PRO A 4 -0.60 -3.34 -11.57
N CYS A 5 -1.87 -3.12 -11.26
CA CYS A 5 -2.57 -1.83 -11.39
C CYS A 5 -2.27 -0.84 -10.24
N CYS A 6 -1.27 -1.10 -9.39
CA CYS A 6 -0.91 -0.18 -8.30
C CYS A 6 -0.05 0.97 -8.85
N LYS A 7 -0.58 2.19 -8.74
CA LYS A 7 0.14 3.46 -9.00
C LYS A 7 1.25 3.76 -7.98
N TYR A 8 1.31 2.98 -6.91
CA TYR A 8 2.26 3.14 -5.81
C TYR A 8 3.35 2.06 -5.86
N ARG A 9 4.58 2.45 -5.56
CA ARG A 9 5.71 1.52 -5.35
C ARG A 9 6.26 1.62 -3.92
N PRO A 10 6.58 0.51 -3.25
CA PRO A 10 6.25 -0.89 -3.60
C PRO A 10 4.74 -1.12 -3.70
N THR A 11 4.31 -2.27 -4.25
CA THR A 11 2.88 -2.53 -4.51
C THR A 11 2.04 -2.43 -3.23
N CYS A 12 0.74 -2.20 -3.38
CA CYS A 12 -0.18 -2.08 -2.24
C CYS A 12 -0.16 -3.34 -1.34
N SER A 13 0.02 -4.52 -1.95
CA SER A 13 0.15 -5.81 -1.25
C SER A 13 1.51 -5.97 -0.54
N GLU A 14 2.62 -5.59 -1.18
CA GLU A 14 3.93 -5.59 -0.52
C GLU A 14 4.01 -4.59 0.62
N TYR A 15 3.42 -3.41 0.46
CA TYR A 15 3.30 -2.44 1.53
C TYR A 15 2.50 -3.01 2.70
N ALA A 16 1.38 -3.69 2.43
CA ALA A 16 0.59 -4.33 3.46
C ALA A 16 1.38 -5.40 4.22
N LEU A 17 2.11 -6.27 3.50
CA LEU A 17 2.97 -7.28 4.10
C LEU A 17 4.04 -6.64 5.00
N GLN A 18 4.80 -5.68 4.46
CA GLN A 18 5.85 -4.99 5.22
C GLN A 18 5.30 -4.24 6.44
N ALA A 19 4.14 -3.60 6.32
CA ALA A 19 3.51 -2.85 7.41
C ALA A 19 3.01 -3.80 8.51
N VAL A 20 2.45 -4.96 8.13
CA VAL A 20 2.03 -6.00 9.06
C VAL A 20 3.24 -6.61 9.78
N GLU A 21 4.34 -6.83 9.06
CA GLU A 21 5.57 -7.40 9.62
C GLU A 21 6.29 -6.43 10.58
N LYS A 22 6.35 -5.13 10.25
CA LYS A 22 6.99 -4.11 11.10
C LYS A 22 6.14 -3.58 12.26
N HIS A 23 4.83 -3.42 12.07
CA HIS A 23 3.96 -2.74 13.04
C HIS A 23 2.88 -3.65 13.63
N GLY A 24 2.86 -4.93 13.26
CA GLY A 24 1.84 -5.89 13.62
C GLY A 24 0.60 -5.79 12.73
N ALA A 25 -0.21 -6.86 12.74
CA ALA A 25 -1.36 -7.01 11.85
C ALA A 25 -2.36 -5.84 11.92
N ILE A 26 -2.58 -5.27 13.11
CA ILE A 26 -3.60 -4.22 13.32
C ILE A 26 -3.14 -2.88 12.75
N LYS A 27 -1.96 -2.38 13.16
CA LYS A 27 -1.43 -1.10 12.64
C LYS A 27 -1.05 -1.20 11.16
N GLY A 28 -0.47 -2.33 10.75
CA GLY A 28 -0.08 -2.56 9.37
C GLY A 28 -1.25 -2.60 8.40
N SER A 29 -2.33 -3.32 8.77
CA SER A 29 -3.55 -3.35 7.97
C SER A 29 -4.25 -1.98 7.92
N LEU A 30 -4.33 -1.25 9.03
CA LEU A 30 -4.88 0.11 9.05
C LEU A 30 -4.15 1.06 8.08
N MET A 31 -2.81 1.06 8.08
CA MET A 31 -2.03 1.90 7.16
C MET A 31 -2.23 1.49 5.69
N ALA A 32 -2.25 0.19 5.41
CA ALA A 32 -2.48 -0.32 4.06
C ALA A 32 -3.89 -0.02 3.55
N ILE A 33 -4.91 -0.24 4.37
CA ILE A 33 -6.32 0.05 4.06
C ILE A 33 -6.50 1.55 3.80
N TRP A 34 -5.91 2.40 4.64
CA TRP A 34 -5.99 3.85 4.47
C TRP A 34 -5.30 4.35 3.19
N ARG A 35 -4.29 3.61 2.69
CA ARG A 35 -3.65 3.87 1.40
C ARG A 35 -4.49 3.37 0.22
N ILE A 36 -5.12 2.20 0.34
CA ILE A 36 -6.03 1.64 -0.68
C ILE A 36 -7.27 2.53 -0.84
N LEU A 37 -7.85 3.00 0.27
CA LEU A 37 -8.98 3.94 0.27
C LEU A 37 -8.66 5.26 -0.44
N ARG A 38 -7.40 5.72 -0.38
CA ARG A 38 -6.91 6.90 -1.11
C ARG A 38 -6.43 6.59 -2.52
N CYS A 39 -6.45 5.32 -2.95
CA CYS A 39 -6.06 4.91 -4.29
C CYS A 39 -7.21 5.14 -5.28
N ASN A 40 -7.49 6.41 -5.55
CA ASN A 40 -8.50 6.86 -6.51
C ASN A 40 -7.85 7.23 -7.88
N PRO A 41 -8.61 7.29 -8.98
CA PRO A 41 -8.08 7.59 -10.32
C PRO A 41 -7.32 8.93 -10.39
N PHE A 42 -7.69 9.90 -9.53
CA PHE A 42 -7.03 11.20 -9.42
C PHE A 42 -5.76 11.22 -8.54
N SER A 43 -5.49 10.17 -7.78
CA SER A 43 -4.25 10.10 -7.00
C SER A 43 -3.05 9.92 -7.94
N LYS A 44 -2.03 10.76 -7.75
CA LYS A 44 -0.82 10.81 -8.59
C LYS A 44 0.07 9.57 -8.48
N GLY A 45 -0.24 8.61 -7.61
CA GLY A 45 0.70 7.53 -7.32
C GLY A 45 1.99 8.07 -6.71
N GLY A 46 2.89 7.19 -6.31
CA GLY A 46 4.15 7.63 -5.73
C GLY A 46 4.93 6.54 -5.03
N TYR A 47 6.17 6.86 -4.68
CA TYR A 47 7.01 6.02 -3.87
C TYR A 47 6.74 6.32 -2.39
N ASP A 48 6.10 5.39 -1.69
CA ASP A 48 5.85 5.51 -0.25
C ASP A 48 6.21 4.16 0.40
N PRO A 49 7.47 4.01 0.84
CA PRO A 49 7.93 2.79 1.51
C PRO A 49 7.49 2.79 2.99
N VAL A 50 7.23 1.60 3.54
CA VAL A 50 6.97 1.42 4.98
C VAL A 50 8.25 1.80 5.76
N LYS A 51 8.19 2.87 6.56
CA LYS A 51 9.28 3.27 7.46
C LYS A 51 9.40 2.34 8.66
#